data_AF-A0A6C0LM06-F1
#
_entry.id   AF-A0A6C0LM06-F1
#
_cell.length_a   1.000
_cell.length_b   1.000
_cell.length_c   1.000
_cell.angle_alpha   90.00
_cell.angle_beta   90.00
_cell.angle_gamma   90.00
#
_symmetry.space_group_name_H-M   'P 1'
#
loop_
_entity.id
_entity.type
_entity.pdbx_description
1 polymer ?
#
loop_
_entity_poly.entity_id
_entity_poly.type
_entity_poly.pdbx_seq_one_letter_code
_entity_poly.pdbx_strand_id
1 'polypeptide(L)'
;MEHIDLCISNYSLNDILNLFELGMDFDEEDMRKAKRTVLMTHPDKSSLDPKYFLFFTSAYRLLYNVFRVRERSGKDKCVDRVYTSSEIDENIDHGESWKGLSSRKDFNKIFNDMFEKHVINTNDDSGHGDWLKEDDEVCHANNRNEMDELIREKKAKLRGLIVYDGIKEMGGDMGSSLTGVGGNHSSIFSSLQYDDVKTAYTESVVPVTEDDYKSRKQYSNMDSYRRDRESASQNYNMDDHNDKYRKQQESKKESDTYRAFSLAKQDEHYREVNKAAASTILKLTNSHR
;
A
#
# COMPACT_ATOMS: atom_id res chain seq x y z
N MET A 1 17.43 28.53 14.66
CA MET A 1 17.38 27.10 14.31
C MET A 1 15.97 26.65 14.59
N GLU A 2 15.19 26.56 13.53
CA GLU A 2 13.77 26.28 13.57
C GLU A 2 13.50 24.93 14.24
N HIS A 3 12.30 24.85 14.80
CA HIS A 3 11.79 23.79 15.66
C HIS A 3 11.80 22.44 14.90
N ILE A 4 12.90 21.69 14.98
CA ILE A 4 12.99 20.34 14.40
C ILE A 4 11.93 19.48 15.09
N ASP A 5 11.03 18.90 14.31
CA ASP A 5 10.04 17.96 14.82
C ASP A 5 10.76 16.66 15.23
N LEU A 6 10.70 16.33 16.52
CA LEU A 6 11.36 15.14 17.07
C LEU A 6 10.44 13.90 16.97
N CYS A 7 9.27 14.03 16.35
CA CYS A 7 8.32 12.93 16.18
C CYS A 7 8.54 12.22 14.85
N ILE A 8 9.18 11.04 14.89
CA ILE A 8 9.44 10.21 13.70
C ILE A 8 8.16 9.82 12.93
N SER A 9 7.02 9.77 13.62
CA SER A 9 5.70 9.47 13.03
C SER A 9 5.28 10.47 11.95
N ASN A 10 5.79 11.70 11.98
CA ASN A 10 5.41 12.77 11.07
C ASN A 10 6.26 12.80 9.79
N TYR A 11 7.34 12.01 9.75
CA TYR A 11 8.27 11.98 8.62
C TYR A 11 7.81 10.96 7.57
N SER A 12 7.93 11.36 6.31
CA SER A 12 7.77 10.45 5.16
C SER A 12 9.07 9.68 4.89
N LEU A 13 8.99 8.65 4.03
CA LEU A 13 10.17 7.92 3.59
C LEU A 13 11.21 8.88 2.99
N ASN A 14 10.78 9.82 2.14
CA ASN A 14 11.67 10.78 1.51
C ASN A 14 12.37 11.68 2.53
N ASP A 15 11.67 12.10 3.58
CA ASP A 15 12.28 12.94 4.62
C ASP A 15 13.34 12.19 5.40
N ILE A 16 13.12 10.90 5.69
CA ILE A 16 14.10 10.04 6.37
C ILE A 16 15.30 9.75 5.45
N LEU A 17 15.06 9.51 4.16
CA LEU A 17 16.14 9.34 3.19
C LEU A 17 16.99 10.60 3.08
N ASN A 18 16.36 11.77 2.98
CA ASN A 18 17.04 13.06 2.95
C ASN A 18 17.83 13.33 4.24
N LEU A 19 17.30 12.92 5.40
CA LEU A 19 17.98 13.07 6.70
C LEU A 19 19.33 12.33 6.75
N PHE A 20 19.44 11.21 6.04
CA PHE A 20 20.67 10.41 5.96
C PHE A 20 21.44 10.61 4.64
N GLU A 21 21.00 11.52 3.78
CA GLU A 21 21.57 11.77 2.45
C GLU A 21 21.62 10.51 1.58
N LEU A 22 20.53 9.73 1.58
CA LEU A 22 20.42 8.46 0.87
C LEU A 22 19.48 8.55 -0.33
N GLY A 23 19.79 7.76 -1.37
CA GLY A 23 18.86 7.51 -2.47
C GLY A 23 17.80 6.46 -2.11
N MET A 24 16.75 6.34 -2.92
CA MET A 24 15.70 5.30 -2.77
C MET A 24 16.27 3.88 -2.87
N ASP A 25 17.31 3.70 -3.70
CA ASP A 25 18.04 2.44 -3.87
C ASP A 25 19.28 2.35 -2.96
N PHE A 26 19.14 2.60 -1.66
CA PHE A 26 20.25 2.52 -0.69
C PHE A 26 20.79 1.09 -0.52
N ASP A 27 22.09 0.89 -0.30
CA ASP A 27 22.70 -0.43 -0.11
C ASP A 27 23.23 -0.66 1.32
N GLU A 28 24.00 -1.74 1.54
CA GLU A 28 24.61 -2.01 2.85
C GLU A 28 25.64 -0.95 3.25
N GLU A 29 26.41 -0.39 2.30
CA GLU A 29 27.39 0.66 2.58
C GLU A 29 26.68 1.95 3.02
N ASP A 30 25.55 2.25 2.40
CA ASP A 30 24.68 3.36 2.77
C ASP A 30 24.09 3.16 4.18
N MET A 31 23.70 1.93 4.54
CA MET A 31 23.30 1.63 5.93
C MET A 31 24.46 1.83 6.92
N ARG A 32 25.71 1.55 6.53
CA ARG A 32 26.89 1.83 7.37
C ARG A 32 27.18 3.32 7.48
N LYS A 33 26.93 4.11 6.43
CA LYS A 33 27.01 5.59 6.49
C LYS A 33 25.94 6.14 7.43
N ALA A 34 24.68 5.73 7.27
CA ALA A 34 23.60 6.15 8.16
C ALA A 34 23.90 5.82 9.63
N LYS A 35 24.42 4.61 9.90
CA LYS A 35 24.85 4.21 11.26
C LYS A 35 25.95 5.13 11.82
N ARG A 36 26.91 5.56 10.99
CA ARG A 36 27.94 6.52 11.40
C ARG A 36 27.32 7.87 11.76
N THR A 37 26.37 8.36 10.97
CA THR A 37 25.64 9.62 11.24
C THR A 37 24.94 9.56 12.60
N VAL A 38 24.21 8.47 12.91
CA VAL A 38 23.57 8.28 14.23
C VAL A 38 24.60 8.27 15.37
N LEU A 39 25.76 7.65 15.17
CA LEU A 39 26.81 7.64 16.18
C LEU A 39 27.40 9.03 16.44
N MET A 40 27.42 9.91 15.42
CA MET A 40 27.89 11.28 15.58
C MET A 40 26.87 12.18 16.31
N THR A 41 25.58 11.84 16.26
CA THR A 41 24.53 12.57 17.00
C THR A 41 24.41 12.17 18.47
N HIS A 42 25.27 11.24 18.94
CA HIS A 42 25.33 10.90 20.36
C HIS A 42 25.68 12.14 21.21
N PRO A 43 25.05 12.34 22.38
CA PRO A 43 25.27 13.52 23.23
C PRO A 43 26.74 13.71 23.60
N ASP A 44 27.47 12.62 23.80
CA ASP A 44 28.93 12.63 24.10
C ASP A 44 29.79 13.22 22.97
N LYS A 45 29.34 13.15 21.71
CA LYS A 45 30.11 13.62 20.55
C LYS A 45 29.62 14.96 20.00
N SER A 46 28.31 15.16 19.99
CA SER A 46 27.68 16.36 19.42
C SER A 46 27.34 17.42 20.47
N SER A 47 27.37 17.08 21.76
CA SER A 47 26.87 17.93 22.86
C SER A 47 25.40 18.37 22.69
N LEU A 48 24.63 17.66 21.86
CA LEU A 48 23.20 17.90 21.63
C LEU A 48 22.34 17.19 22.70
N ASP A 49 21.08 17.63 22.84
CA ASP A 49 20.11 16.99 23.74
C ASP A 49 19.93 15.50 23.36
N PRO A 50 19.88 14.58 24.35
CA PRO A 50 19.60 13.16 24.11
C PRO A 50 18.39 12.86 23.21
N LYS A 51 17.40 13.77 23.14
CA LYS A 51 16.24 13.66 22.26
C LYS A 51 16.60 13.56 20.78
N TYR A 52 17.63 14.26 20.33
CA TYR A 52 18.09 14.18 18.93
C TYR A 52 18.66 12.79 18.64
N PHE A 53 19.48 12.25 19.53
CA PHE A 53 20.03 10.91 19.38
C PHE A 53 18.93 9.84 19.32
N LEU A 54 17.90 9.95 20.17
CA LEU A 54 16.75 9.05 20.15
C LEU A 54 16.01 9.12 18.81
N PHE A 55 15.78 10.32 18.28
CA PHE A 55 15.15 10.54 16.97
C PHE A 55 15.95 9.91 15.82
N PHE A 56 17.26 10.16 15.75
CA PHE A 56 18.13 9.56 14.72
C PHE A 56 18.20 8.03 14.85
N THR A 57 18.16 7.51 16.09
CA THR A 57 18.14 6.06 16.34
C THR A 57 16.82 5.44 15.88
N SER A 58 15.68 6.06 16.14
CA SER A 58 14.38 5.58 15.65
C SER A 58 14.32 5.63 14.13
N ALA A 59 14.78 6.73 13.51
CA ALA A 59 14.82 6.87 12.05
C ALA A 59 15.68 5.78 11.39
N TYR A 60 16.86 5.49 11.96
CA TYR A 60 17.73 4.42 11.48
C TYR A 60 17.11 3.03 11.66
N ARG A 61 16.45 2.76 12.79
CA ARG A 61 15.76 1.48 13.03
C ARG A 61 14.67 1.23 11.99
N LEU A 62 13.87 2.26 11.69
CA LEU A 62 12.82 2.17 10.67
C LEU A 62 13.42 1.90 9.28
N LEU A 63 14.46 2.65 8.90
CA LEU A 63 15.17 2.47 7.65
C LEU A 63 15.81 1.07 7.52
N TYR A 64 16.42 0.57 8.60
CA TYR A 64 17.00 -0.77 8.66
C TYR A 64 15.94 -1.88 8.53
N ASN A 65 14.75 -1.68 9.10
CA ASN A 65 13.63 -2.60 8.91
C ASN A 65 13.22 -2.68 7.43
N VAL A 66 13.15 -1.53 6.75
CA VAL A 66 12.88 -1.47 5.30
C VAL A 66 13.97 -2.18 4.50
N PHE A 67 15.25 -1.91 4.80
CA PHE A 67 16.40 -2.59 4.20
C PHE A 67 16.26 -4.12 4.30
N ARG A 68 15.99 -4.61 5.52
CA ARG A 68 15.87 -6.04 5.82
C ARG A 68 14.70 -6.69 5.08
N VAL A 69 13.54 -6.03 5.00
CA VAL A 69 12.38 -6.54 4.25
C VAL A 69 12.72 -6.66 2.77
N ARG A 70 13.38 -5.66 2.19
CA ARG A 70 13.79 -5.67 0.78
C ARG A 70 14.82 -6.76 0.49
N GLU A 71 15.84 -6.91 1.34
CA GLU A 71 16.86 -7.96 1.20
C GLU A 71 16.24 -9.37 1.33
N ARG A 72 15.28 -9.55 2.23
CA ARG A 72 14.55 -10.83 2.41
C ARG A 72 13.72 -11.21 1.19
N SER A 73 13.15 -10.24 0.49
CA SER A 73 12.41 -10.43 -0.77
C SER A 73 13.31 -10.84 -1.93
N GLY A 74 14.60 -10.45 -1.90
CA GLY A 74 15.59 -10.80 -2.93
C GLY A 74 16.26 -12.17 -2.78
N LYS A 75 16.06 -12.87 -1.64
CA LYS A 75 16.64 -14.21 -1.40
C LYS A 75 15.75 -15.30 -1.97
N ASP A 76 16.34 -16.26 -2.70
CA ASP A 76 15.67 -17.35 -3.40
C ASP A 76 14.56 -18.02 -2.57
N LYS A 77 13.37 -18.10 -3.16
CA LYS A 77 12.17 -18.76 -2.60
C LYS A 77 12.17 -20.29 -2.81
N CYS A 78 13.25 -20.83 -3.36
CA CYS A 78 13.39 -22.25 -3.73
C CYS A 78 13.61 -23.18 -2.54
N VAL A 79 13.88 -22.62 -1.35
CA VAL A 79 13.99 -23.37 -0.09
C VAL A 79 12.69 -23.18 0.68
N ASP A 80 12.07 -24.29 1.06
CA ASP A 80 10.85 -24.33 1.87
C ASP A 80 11.12 -23.61 3.21
N ARG A 81 10.65 -22.38 3.33
CA ARG A 81 10.91 -21.55 4.52
C ARG A 81 9.98 -22.03 5.63
N VAL A 82 10.54 -22.72 6.62
CA VAL A 82 9.86 -22.99 7.88
C VAL A 82 9.73 -21.67 8.64
N TYR A 83 8.54 -21.06 8.60
CA TYR A 83 8.22 -19.92 9.46
C TYR A 83 8.29 -20.37 10.91
N THR A 84 9.38 -20.04 11.59
CA THR A 84 9.52 -20.27 13.02
C THR A 84 9.02 -19.05 13.77
N SER A 85 8.15 -19.27 14.76
CA SER A 85 7.58 -18.24 15.62
C SER A 85 8.63 -17.47 16.43
N SER A 86 9.87 -17.94 16.47
CA SER A 86 11.03 -17.30 17.10
C SER A 86 11.56 -16.06 16.37
N GLU A 87 11.19 -15.82 15.10
CA GLU A 87 11.57 -14.58 14.38
C GLU A 87 10.55 -13.45 14.56
N ILE A 88 9.36 -13.77 15.07
CA ILE A 88 8.39 -12.77 15.52
C ILE A 88 8.85 -12.41 16.93
N ASP A 89 9.28 -11.16 17.07
CA ASP A 89 9.71 -10.49 18.30
C ASP A 89 9.07 -11.10 19.56
N GLU A 90 9.85 -11.26 20.63
CA GLU A 90 9.49 -11.80 21.95
C GLU A 90 8.31 -11.03 22.58
N ASN A 91 7.11 -11.13 22.01
CA ASN A 91 5.89 -10.75 22.65
C ASN A 91 5.75 -11.73 23.80
N ILE A 92 6.09 -11.24 25.00
CA ILE A 92 5.81 -11.89 26.27
C ILE A 92 4.35 -12.37 26.18
N ASP A 93 4.17 -13.68 26.10
CA ASP A 93 2.85 -14.28 25.97
C ASP A 93 2.07 -13.97 27.26
N HIS A 94 1.18 -12.98 27.18
CA HIS A 94 0.28 -12.62 28.27
C HIS A 94 -0.93 -13.57 28.35
N GLY A 95 -0.86 -14.76 27.74
CA GLY A 95 -1.94 -15.74 27.65
C GLY A 95 -2.58 -16.09 28.99
N GLU A 96 -1.82 -16.12 30.09
CA GLU A 96 -2.38 -16.33 31.44
C GLU A 96 -3.24 -15.16 31.91
N SER A 97 -2.82 -13.93 31.64
CA SER A 97 -3.59 -12.72 31.97
C SER A 97 -4.88 -12.64 31.14
N TRP A 98 -4.82 -13.07 29.87
CA TRP A 98 -5.99 -13.18 28.99
C TRP A 98 -7.01 -14.22 29.47
N LYS A 99 -6.55 -15.39 29.92
CA LYS A 99 -7.42 -16.43 30.51
C LYS A 99 -8.11 -15.96 31.80
N GLY A 100 -7.38 -15.19 32.63
CA GLY A 100 -7.96 -14.56 33.82
C GLY A 100 -9.03 -13.52 33.50
N LEU A 101 -8.81 -12.75 32.43
CA LEU A 101 -9.75 -11.71 31.98
C LEU A 101 -11.02 -12.29 31.36
N SER A 102 -10.90 -13.33 30.52
CA SER A 102 -12.05 -13.95 29.83
C SER A 102 -13.01 -14.68 30.78
N SER A 103 -12.54 -15.07 31.96
CA SER A 103 -13.34 -15.76 32.97
C SER A 103 -14.23 -14.82 33.79
N ARG A 104 -14.12 -13.50 33.59
CA ARG A 104 -14.89 -12.50 34.33
C ARG A 104 -16.29 -12.29 33.75
N LYS A 105 -17.26 -12.01 34.63
CA LYS A 105 -18.66 -11.75 34.23
C LYS A 105 -18.83 -10.45 33.44
N ASP A 106 -17.93 -9.48 33.62
CA ASP A 106 -17.90 -8.18 32.95
C ASP A 106 -16.97 -8.14 31.74
N PHE A 107 -16.50 -9.31 31.26
CA PHE A 107 -15.57 -9.43 30.13
C PHE A 107 -16.02 -8.62 28.91
N ASN A 108 -17.28 -8.75 28.47
CA ASN A 108 -17.75 -8.06 27.27
C ASN A 108 -17.62 -6.54 27.37
N LYS A 109 -17.88 -5.96 28.55
CA LYS A 109 -17.73 -4.51 28.75
C LYS A 109 -16.26 -4.12 28.71
N ILE A 110 -15.40 -4.86 29.41
CA ILE A 110 -13.95 -4.59 29.43
C ILE A 110 -13.34 -4.77 28.04
N PHE A 111 -13.77 -5.78 27.30
CA PHE A 111 -13.33 -6.04 25.93
C PHE A 111 -13.75 -4.90 25.00
N ASN A 112 -15.01 -4.47 25.05
CA ASN A 112 -15.49 -3.36 24.22
C ASN A 112 -14.76 -2.05 24.57
N ASP A 113 -14.65 -1.70 25.85
CA ASP A 113 -13.93 -0.49 26.28
C ASP A 113 -12.44 -0.54 25.86
N MET A 114 -11.81 -1.71 25.91
CA MET A 114 -10.43 -1.91 25.47
C MET A 114 -10.30 -1.84 23.95
N PHE A 115 -11.24 -2.46 23.22
CA PHE A 115 -11.29 -2.45 21.77
C PHE A 115 -11.51 -1.02 21.27
N GLU A 116 -12.52 -0.30 21.75
CA GLU A 116 -12.78 1.09 21.37
C GLU A 116 -11.61 2.03 21.68
N LYS A 117 -10.86 1.76 22.76
CA LYS A 117 -9.70 2.58 23.15
C LYS A 117 -8.45 2.31 22.31
N HIS A 118 -8.28 1.07 21.81
CA HIS A 118 -7.07 0.61 21.15
C HIS A 118 -7.28 0.25 19.67
N VAL A 119 -8.51 0.33 19.16
CA VAL A 119 -8.78 0.16 17.74
C VAL A 119 -8.03 1.24 16.98
N ILE A 120 -7.23 0.78 16.02
CA ILE A 120 -6.52 1.68 15.12
C ILE A 120 -7.50 1.97 14.00
N ASN A 121 -8.14 3.12 14.06
CA ASN A 121 -8.95 3.56 12.94
C ASN A 121 -8.00 3.92 11.79
N THR A 122 -7.98 3.11 10.75
CA THR A 122 -7.21 3.42 9.55
C THR A 122 -8.00 4.35 8.65
N ASN A 123 -7.34 5.17 7.83
CA ASN A 123 -8.03 6.05 6.87
C ASN A 123 -8.90 5.28 5.86
N ASP A 124 -8.76 3.95 5.77
CA ASP A 124 -9.57 3.05 4.93
C ASP A 124 -10.82 2.49 5.63
N ASP A 125 -11.10 2.88 6.88
CA ASP A 125 -12.29 2.37 7.60
C ASP A 125 -13.61 2.95 7.08
N SER A 126 -13.56 3.94 6.18
CA SER A 126 -14.73 4.31 5.37
C SER A 126 -14.91 3.29 4.24
N GLY A 127 -15.34 2.08 4.60
CA GLY A 127 -15.93 1.18 3.61
C GLY A 127 -17.14 1.85 2.94
N HIS A 128 -17.79 1.17 2.00
CA HIS A 128 -18.89 1.77 1.23
C HIS A 128 -20.21 1.92 2.00
N GLY A 129 -20.18 1.87 3.33
CA GLY A 129 -21.36 1.87 4.18
C GLY A 129 -22.21 3.14 4.05
N ASP A 130 -21.58 4.30 3.90
CA ASP A 130 -22.33 5.55 3.70
C ASP A 130 -22.83 5.68 2.26
N TRP A 131 -22.03 5.27 1.28
CA TRP A 131 -22.45 5.18 -0.13
C TRP A 131 -23.65 4.22 -0.31
N LEU A 132 -23.69 3.09 0.41
CA LEU A 132 -24.80 2.13 0.38
C LEU A 132 -26.11 2.67 0.98
N LYS A 133 -26.04 3.74 1.78
CA LYS A 133 -27.22 4.39 2.37
C LYS A 133 -27.77 5.51 1.48
N GLU A 134 -27.02 5.94 0.47
CA GLU A 134 -27.49 6.93 -0.49
C GLU A 134 -28.59 6.30 -1.35
N ASP A 135 -29.70 7.01 -1.54
CA ASP A 135 -30.74 6.57 -2.47
C ASP A 135 -30.20 6.69 -3.90
N ASP A 136 -30.15 5.58 -4.62
CA ASP A 136 -29.75 5.56 -6.02
C ASP A 136 -30.78 6.33 -6.87
N GLU A 137 -30.34 7.39 -7.55
CA GLU A 137 -31.12 8.03 -8.60
C GLU A 137 -31.22 7.08 -9.81
N VAL A 138 -32.32 6.32 -9.87
CA VAL A 138 -32.59 5.42 -11.00
C VAL A 138 -32.95 6.25 -12.23
N CYS A 139 -32.07 6.26 -13.24
CA CYS A 139 -32.34 6.89 -14.53
C CYS A 139 -33.47 6.13 -15.24
N HIS A 140 -34.56 6.83 -15.58
CA HIS A 140 -35.64 6.26 -16.39
C HIS A 140 -35.59 6.79 -17.83
N ALA A 141 -35.64 5.89 -18.81
CA ALA A 141 -35.73 6.25 -20.22
C ALA A 141 -37.12 5.91 -20.74
N ASN A 142 -37.77 6.86 -21.41
CA ASN A 142 -39.13 6.68 -21.93
C ASN A 142 -39.14 6.03 -23.33
N ASN A 143 -38.00 6.06 -24.04
CA ASN A 143 -37.86 5.47 -25.37
C ASN A 143 -36.42 4.99 -25.63
N ARG A 144 -36.24 4.26 -26.74
CA ARG A 144 -34.94 3.66 -27.11
C ARG A 144 -33.85 4.70 -27.42
N ASN A 145 -34.20 5.82 -28.04
CA ASN A 145 -33.21 6.85 -28.38
C ASN A 145 -32.70 7.56 -27.11
N GLU A 146 -33.59 7.82 -26.16
CA GLU A 146 -33.27 8.38 -24.85
C GLU A 146 -32.39 7.40 -24.04
N MET A 147 -32.71 6.09 -24.10
CA MET A 147 -31.87 5.05 -23.52
C MET A 147 -30.46 5.02 -24.13
N ASP A 148 -30.36 5.10 -25.46
CA ASP A 148 -29.06 5.12 -26.15
C ASP A 148 -28.21 6.34 -25.77
N GLU A 149 -28.84 7.50 -25.58
CA GLU A 149 -28.16 8.72 -25.12
C GLU A 149 -27.64 8.57 -23.68
N LEU A 150 -28.49 8.09 -22.77
CA LEU A 150 -28.10 7.86 -21.37
C LEU A 150 -26.95 6.86 -21.24
N ILE A 151 -26.97 5.77 -22.03
CA ILE A 151 -25.88 4.80 -22.07
C ILE A 151 -24.60 5.46 -22.60
N ARG A 152 -24.70 6.28 -23.66
CA ARG A 152 -23.54 6.97 -24.22
C ARG A 152 -22.92 7.96 -23.23
N GLU A 153 -23.76 8.72 -22.52
CA GLU A 153 -23.32 9.63 -21.48
C GLU A 153 -22.65 8.87 -20.33
N LYS A 154 -23.24 7.75 -19.86
CA LYS A 154 -22.64 6.92 -18.81
C LYS A 154 -21.29 6.33 -19.24
N LYS A 155 -21.17 5.85 -20.47
CA LYS A 155 -19.89 5.39 -21.04
C LYS A 155 -18.83 6.50 -21.07
N ALA A 156 -19.22 7.72 -21.46
CA ALA A 156 -18.30 8.85 -21.49
C ALA A 156 -17.84 9.27 -20.08
N LYS A 157 -18.76 9.29 -19.10
CA LYS A 157 -18.43 9.55 -17.69
C LYS A 157 -17.46 8.52 -17.13
N LEU A 158 -17.77 7.22 -17.29
CA LEU A 158 -16.90 6.14 -16.83
C LEU A 158 -15.54 6.16 -17.52
N ARG A 159 -15.49 6.43 -18.83
CA ARG A 159 -14.24 6.59 -19.58
C ARG A 159 -13.35 7.68 -19.00
N GLY A 160 -13.92 8.79 -18.54
CA GLY A 160 -13.16 9.88 -17.91
C GLY A 160 -12.55 9.52 -16.55
N LEU A 161 -13.09 8.51 -15.87
CA LEU A 161 -12.58 8.02 -14.58
C LEU A 161 -11.46 6.99 -14.74
N ILE A 162 -11.40 6.30 -15.88
CA ILE A 162 -10.46 5.20 -16.09
C ILE A 162 -9.11 5.73 -16.55
N VAL A 163 -8.07 5.36 -15.82
CA VAL A 163 -6.68 5.67 -16.18
C VAL A 163 -6.23 4.68 -17.27
N TYR A 164 -5.78 5.22 -18.41
CA TYR A 164 -5.17 4.41 -19.47
C TYR A 164 -3.67 4.27 -19.24
N ASP A 165 -3.24 3.09 -18.80
CA ASP A 165 -1.83 2.80 -18.50
C ASP A 165 -1.08 2.07 -19.64
N GLY A 166 -1.65 2.04 -20.85
CA GLY A 166 -1.00 1.42 -22.00
C GLY A 166 -0.86 -0.11 -21.89
N ILE A 167 0.24 -0.64 -22.44
CA ILE A 167 0.51 -2.08 -22.44
C ILE A 167 1.11 -2.46 -21.09
N LYS A 168 0.38 -3.25 -20.32
CA LYS A 168 0.87 -3.90 -19.10
C LYS A 168 1.20 -5.36 -19.36
N GLU A 169 2.18 -5.86 -18.62
CA GLU A 169 2.47 -7.29 -18.55
C GLU A 169 1.26 -8.02 -17.97
N MET A 170 0.80 -9.05 -18.68
CA MET A 170 -0.41 -9.79 -18.31
C MET A 170 -0.02 -10.95 -17.40
N GLY A 171 -0.17 -10.75 -16.09
CA GLY A 171 0.09 -11.76 -15.05
C GLY A 171 0.87 -11.18 -13.88
N GLY A 172 0.41 -11.43 -12.65
CA GLY A 172 1.20 -11.13 -11.45
C GLY A 172 0.39 -10.67 -10.23
N ASP A 173 -0.68 -9.90 -10.43
CA ASP A 173 -1.48 -9.38 -9.32
C ASP A 173 -2.71 -10.26 -9.07
N MET A 174 -2.50 -11.34 -8.32
CA MET A 174 -3.57 -11.98 -7.57
C MET A 174 -3.50 -11.48 -6.13
N GLY A 175 -4.48 -10.67 -5.72
CA GLY A 175 -4.65 -10.24 -4.34
C GLY A 175 -4.86 -8.74 -4.17
N SER A 176 -5.28 -8.36 -2.97
CA SER A 176 -5.38 -6.95 -2.56
C SER A 176 -3.99 -6.40 -2.25
N SER A 177 -3.80 -5.09 -2.47
CA SER A 177 -2.63 -4.37 -1.98
C SER A 177 -2.53 -4.51 -0.45
N LEU A 178 -1.36 -4.92 0.05
CA LEU A 178 -1.11 -5.05 1.50
C LEU A 178 -1.17 -3.71 2.24
N THR A 179 -1.03 -2.61 1.50
CA THR A 179 -1.06 -1.25 2.06
C THR A 179 -2.39 -0.54 1.82
N GLY A 180 -3.41 -1.21 1.27
CA GLY A 180 -4.68 -0.58 0.85
C GLY A 180 -4.55 0.35 -0.36
N VAL A 181 -3.31 0.65 -0.79
CA VAL A 181 -3.02 1.51 -1.93
C VAL A 181 -3.15 0.71 -3.22
N GLY A 182 -4.26 0.89 -3.93
CA GLY A 182 -4.57 0.23 -5.20
C GLY A 182 -6.02 -0.25 -5.23
N GLY A 183 -6.69 -0.12 -6.38
CA GLY A 183 -8.09 -0.53 -6.51
C GLY A 183 -8.26 -2.05 -6.39
N ASN A 184 -9.36 -2.46 -5.78
CA ASN A 184 -9.79 -3.87 -5.64
C ASN A 184 -10.45 -4.37 -6.93
N HIS A 185 -9.71 -4.32 -8.05
CA HIS A 185 -10.23 -4.79 -9.33
C HIS A 185 -9.68 -6.17 -9.64
N SER A 186 -10.60 -7.09 -9.88
CA SER A 186 -10.26 -8.40 -10.41
C SER A 186 -9.75 -8.25 -11.84
N SER A 187 -8.62 -8.89 -12.17
CA SER A 187 -8.19 -8.94 -13.56
C SER A 187 -9.25 -9.64 -14.41
N ILE A 188 -9.45 -9.18 -15.65
CA ILE A 188 -10.45 -9.68 -16.62
C ILE A 188 -10.40 -11.22 -16.80
N PHE A 189 -9.25 -11.84 -16.50
CA PHE A 189 -9.03 -13.29 -16.61
C PHE A 189 -8.73 -14.00 -15.29
N SER A 190 -8.99 -13.35 -14.15
CA SER A 190 -8.81 -13.97 -12.84
C SER A 190 -9.93 -14.98 -12.54
N SER A 191 -9.59 -16.06 -11.83
CA SER A 191 -10.57 -17.06 -11.37
C SER A 191 -11.45 -16.55 -10.23
N LEU A 192 -11.00 -15.50 -9.54
CA LEU A 192 -11.73 -14.78 -8.50
C LEU A 192 -12.32 -13.53 -9.13
N GLN A 193 -13.54 -13.64 -9.65
CA GLN A 193 -14.26 -12.53 -10.33
C GLN A 193 -14.99 -11.62 -9.34
N TYR A 194 -14.42 -11.41 -8.16
CA TYR A 194 -15.08 -10.60 -7.15
C TYR A 194 -14.53 -9.18 -7.24
N ASP A 195 -15.35 -8.28 -7.77
CA ASP A 195 -15.11 -6.85 -7.65
C ASP A 195 -15.70 -6.32 -6.35
N ASP A 196 -15.13 -5.23 -5.88
CA ASP A 196 -15.68 -4.47 -4.77
C ASP A 196 -17.12 -3.98 -5.07
N VAL A 197 -17.93 -3.88 -4.02
CA VAL A 197 -19.38 -3.63 -4.13
C VAL A 197 -19.66 -2.33 -4.88
N LYS A 198 -18.91 -1.26 -4.59
CA LYS A 198 -19.12 0.03 -5.26
C LYS A 198 -18.81 -0.04 -6.75
N THR A 199 -17.73 -0.73 -7.12
CA THR A 199 -17.35 -0.94 -8.52
C THR A 199 -18.44 -1.71 -9.27
N ALA A 200 -18.94 -2.81 -8.69
CA ALA A 200 -19.96 -3.64 -9.32
C ALA A 200 -21.27 -2.88 -9.62
N TYR A 201 -21.65 -1.93 -8.78
CA TYR A 201 -22.87 -1.13 -8.97
C TYR A 201 -22.65 0.11 -9.85
N THR A 202 -21.47 0.73 -9.82
CA THR A 202 -21.20 1.96 -10.59
C THR A 202 -20.77 1.67 -12.03
N GLU A 203 -19.95 0.64 -12.26
CA GLU A 203 -19.37 0.28 -13.57
C GLU A 203 -20.26 -0.64 -14.42
N SER A 204 -21.54 -0.29 -14.54
CA SER A 204 -22.55 -1.14 -15.19
C SER A 204 -22.46 -1.22 -16.72
N VAL A 205 -21.56 -0.46 -17.37
CA VAL A 205 -21.41 -0.43 -18.83
C VAL A 205 -19.94 -0.44 -19.24
N VAL A 206 -19.65 -1.09 -20.36
CA VAL A 206 -18.29 -1.08 -20.93
C VAL A 206 -17.96 0.34 -21.42
N PRO A 207 -16.92 0.99 -20.89
CA PRO A 207 -16.60 2.42 -21.05
C PRO A 207 -15.87 2.70 -22.37
N VAL A 208 -16.43 2.21 -23.47
CA VAL A 208 -15.91 2.41 -24.83
C VAL A 208 -16.86 3.34 -25.59
N THR A 209 -16.30 4.44 -26.09
CA THR A 209 -17.03 5.49 -26.78
C THR A 209 -16.67 5.53 -28.26
N GLU A 210 -17.48 6.22 -29.06
CA GLU A 210 -17.20 6.45 -30.48
C GLU A 210 -15.90 7.25 -30.69
N ASP A 211 -15.51 8.07 -29.72
CA ASP A 211 -14.26 8.82 -29.76
C ASP A 211 -13.03 7.90 -29.67
N ASP A 212 -13.14 6.75 -28.98
CA ASP A 212 -12.09 5.73 -28.97
C ASP A 212 -11.91 5.08 -30.34
N TYR A 213 -12.99 4.95 -31.11
CA TYR A 213 -12.94 4.46 -32.47
C TYR A 213 -12.36 5.49 -33.44
N LYS A 214 -12.73 6.78 -33.28
CA LYS A 214 -12.27 7.88 -34.13
C LYS A 214 -10.84 8.32 -33.86
N SER A 215 -10.37 8.20 -32.62
CA SER A 215 -9.00 8.56 -32.23
C SER A 215 -7.93 7.56 -32.73
N ARG A 216 -8.34 6.34 -33.09
CA ARG A 216 -7.45 5.33 -33.65
C ARG A 216 -7.31 5.50 -35.15
N LYS A 217 -6.14 5.15 -35.68
CA LYS A 217 -5.89 5.13 -37.13
C LYS A 217 -6.83 4.13 -37.80
N GLN A 218 -7.64 4.64 -38.73
CA GLN A 218 -8.61 3.85 -39.49
C GLN A 218 -8.01 3.47 -40.85
N TYR A 219 -8.40 2.29 -41.33
CA TYR A 219 -7.92 1.75 -42.60
C TYR A 219 -9.10 1.52 -43.52
N SER A 220 -9.01 2.04 -44.73
CA SER A 220 -10.05 1.88 -45.75
C SER A 220 -10.07 0.47 -46.35
N ASN A 221 -8.95 -0.25 -46.28
CA ASN A 221 -8.85 -1.63 -46.77
C ASN A 221 -7.84 -2.46 -45.96
N MET A 222 -7.98 -3.78 -46.02
CA MET A 222 -7.14 -4.73 -45.28
C MET A 222 -5.65 -4.64 -45.67
N ASP A 223 -5.37 -4.29 -46.92
CA ASP A 223 -4.00 -4.22 -47.42
C ASP A 223 -3.22 -3.05 -46.78
N SER A 224 -3.85 -1.87 -46.67
CA SER A 224 -3.29 -0.71 -45.96
C SER A 224 -3.01 -1.00 -44.48
N TYR A 225 -3.88 -1.78 -43.83
CA TYR A 225 -3.67 -2.25 -42.46
C TYR A 225 -2.47 -3.20 -42.35
N ARG A 226 -2.34 -4.16 -43.28
CA ARG A 226 -1.21 -5.11 -43.29
C ARG A 226 0.12 -4.39 -43.49
N ARG A 227 0.21 -3.49 -44.46
CA ARG A 227 1.44 -2.70 -44.73
C ARG A 227 1.85 -1.85 -43.53
N ASP A 228 0.90 -1.19 -42.88
CA ASP A 228 1.18 -0.39 -41.68
C ASP A 228 1.74 -1.27 -40.56
N ARG A 229 1.09 -2.40 -40.28
CA ARG A 229 1.54 -3.36 -39.25
C ARG A 229 2.92 -3.94 -39.56
N GLU A 230 3.20 -4.29 -40.81
CA GLU A 230 4.53 -4.77 -41.24
C GLU A 230 5.60 -3.70 -41.03
N SER A 231 5.33 -2.45 -41.41
CA SER A 231 6.26 -1.34 -41.19
C SER A 231 6.53 -1.08 -39.70
N ALA A 232 5.49 -1.15 -38.85
CA ALA A 232 5.62 -0.98 -37.41
C ALA A 232 6.47 -2.10 -36.78
N SER A 233 6.35 -3.34 -37.26
CA SER A 233 7.14 -4.47 -36.79
C SER A 233 8.63 -4.36 -37.11
N GLN A 234 8.97 -3.66 -38.20
CA GLN A 234 10.35 -3.40 -38.61
C GLN A 234 11.01 -2.24 -37.84
N ASN A 235 10.22 -1.39 -37.18
CA ASN A 235 10.68 -0.26 -36.38
C ASN A 235 10.95 -0.64 -34.90
N TYR A 236 11.16 -1.92 -34.61
CA TYR A 236 11.54 -2.35 -33.26
C TYR A 236 12.93 -1.81 -32.89
N ASN A 237 12.99 -0.98 -31.85
CA ASN A 237 14.22 -0.46 -31.29
C ASN A 237 14.51 -1.13 -29.95
N MET A 238 15.58 -1.92 -29.90
CA MET A 238 15.99 -2.65 -28.71
C MET A 238 16.43 -1.72 -27.57
N ASP A 239 17.05 -0.58 -27.89
CA ASP A 239 17.53 0.37 -26.89
C ASP A 239 16.34 1.07 -26.20
N ASP A 240 15.33 1.49 -26.97
CA ASP A 240 14.07 2.04 -26.40
C ASP A 240 13.34 1.02 -25.52
N HIS A 241 13.34 -0.25 -25.93
CA HIS A 241 12.77 -1.33 -25.12
C HIS A 241 13.53 -1.51 -23.80
N ASN A 242 14.85 -1.58 -23.84
CA ASN A 242 15.70 -1.72 -22.65
C ASN A 242 15.56 -0.53 -21.71
N ASP A 243 15.44 0.69 -22.24
CA ASP A 243 15.22 1.90 -21.45
C ASP A 243 13.86 1.88 -20.75
N LYS A 244 12.79 1.49 -21.45
CA LYS A 244 11.46 1.33 -20.85
C LYS A 244 11.47 0.25 -19.77
N TYR A 245 12.12 -0.88 -20.03
CA TYR A 245 12.24 -1.97 -19.08
C TYR A 245 13.02 -1.56 -17.82
N ARG A 246 14.11 -0.81 -17.99
CA ARG A 246 14.88 -0.23 -16.87
C ARG A 246 14.03 0.71 -16.02
N LYS A 247 13.34 1.67 -16.64
CA LYS A 247 12.43 2.60 -15.94
C LYS A 247 11.31 1.86 -15.19
N GLN A 248 10.78 0.79 -15.78
CA GLN A 248 9.77 -0.04 -15.13
C GLN A 248 10.34 -0.76 -13.90
N GLN A 249 11.57 -1.29 -13.98
CA GLN A 249 12.24 -1.89 -12.83
C GLN A 249 12.51 -0.87 -11.73
N GLU A 250 13.00 0.32 -12.07
CA GLU A 250 13.23 1.41 -11.13
C GLU A 250 11.92 1.76 -10.41
N SER A 251 10.84 2.04 -11.16
CA SER A 251 9.52 2.33 -10.57
C SER A 251 8.98 1.20 -9.68
N LYS A 252 9.20 -0.07 -10.06
CA LYS A 252 8.85 -1.23 -9.22
C LYS A 252 9.63 -1.23 -7.90
N LYS A 253 10.95 -0.99 -7.93
CA LYS A 253 11.79 -0.91 -6.72
C LYS A 253 11.37 0.24 -5.80
N GLU A 254 11.06 1.40 -6.38
CA GLU A 254 10.57 2.55 -5.65
C GLU A 254 9.25 2.21 -4.92
N SER A 255 8.29 1.66 -5.66
CA SER A 255 7.00 1.22 -5.12
C SER A 255 7.16 0.17 -4.02
N ASP A 256 8.03 -0.83 -4.22
CA ASP A 256 8.33 -1.85 -3.22
C ASP A 256 8.95 -1.27 -1.95
N THR A 257 9.80 -0.25 -2.08
CA THR A 257 10.43 0.44 -0.94
C THR A 257 9.41 1.27 -0.16
N TYR A 258 8.53 2.00 -0.84
CA TYR A 258 7.41 2.70 -0.20
C TYR A 258 6.46 1.74 0.51
N ARG A 259 6.16 0.59 -0.11
CA ARG A 259 5.31 -0.44 0.50
C ARG A 259 5.95 -1.01 1.76
N ALA A 260 7.24 -1.36 1.69
CA ALA A 260 7.99 -1.87 2.85
C ALA A 260 8.04 -0.83 3.99
N PHE A 261 8.23 0.45 3.67
CA PHE A 261 8.20 1.53 4.65
C PHE A 261 6.83 1.67 5.32
N SER A 262 5.76 1.68 4.52
CA SER A 262 4.39 1.81 5.02
C SER A 262 4.04 0.65 5.96
N LEU A 263 4.39 -0.58 5.58
CA LEU A 263 4.21 -1.77 6.42
C LEU A 263 5.05 -1.72 7.71
N ALA A 264 6.30 -1.26 7.64
CA ALA A 264 7.15 -1.12 8.83
C ALA A 264 6.61 -0.08 9.82
N LYS A 265 6.09 1.04 9.30
CA LYS A 265 5.45 2.09 10.11
C LYS A 265 4.15 1.59 10.75
N GLN A 266 3.34 0.86 9.99
CA GLN A 266 2.13 0.21 10.52
C GLN A 266 2.49 -0.78 11.63
N ASP A 267 3.47 -1.66 11.41
CA ASP A 267 3.93 -2.64 12.41
C ASP A 267 4.41 -1.96 13.70
N GLU A 268 5.17 -0.87 13.61
CA GLU A 268 5.60 -0.09 14.77
C GLU A 268 4.41 0.47 15.55
N HIS A 269 3.44 1.06 14.86
CA HIS A 269 2.22 1.56 15.46
C HIS A 269 1.40 0.44 16.15
N TYR A 270 1.23 -0.70 15.48
CA TYR A 270 0.56 -1.87 16.06
C TYR A 270 1.29 -2.40 17.31
N ARG A 271 2.63 -2.39 17.33
CA ARG A 271 3.40 -2.78 18.52
C ARG A 271 3.17 -1.85 19.70
N GLU A 272 3.09 -0.54 19.47
CA GLU A 272 2.80 0.44 20.52
C GLU A 272 1.40 0.25 21.10
N VAL A 273 0.41 0.08 20.23
CA VAL A 273 -0.97 -0.20 20.63
C VAL A 273 -1.08 -1.52 21.39
N ASN A 274 -0.43 -2.58 20.91
CA ASN A 274 -0.40 -3.87 21.59
C ASN A 274 0.27 -3.77 22.98
N LYS A 275 1.37 -3.01 23.11
CA LYS A 275 1.99 -2.75 24.42
C LYS A 275 1.05 -1.99 25.36
N ALA A 276 0.34 -0.98 24.84
CA ALA A 276 -0.62 -0.21 25.63
C ALA A 276 -1.80 -1.08 26.11
N ALA A 277 -2.34 -1.91 25.22
CA ALA A 277 -3.40 -2.88 25.51
C ALA A 277 -2.92 -3.91 26.56
N ALA A 278 -1.75 -4.51 26.36
CA ALA A 278 -1.13 -5.43 27.32
C ALA A 278 -0.94 -4.78 28.70
N SER A 279 -0.47 -3.53 28.75
CA SER A 279 -0.33 -2.80 30.03
C SER A 279 -1.66 -2.61 30.75
N THR A 280 -2.74 -2.37 30.00
CA THR A 280 -4.09 -2.18 30.54
C THR A 280 -4.60 -3.50 31.11
N ILE A 281 -4.37 -4.60 30.41
CA ILE A 281 -4.72 -5.95 30.87
C ILE A 281 -3.99 -6.27 32.17
N LEU A 282 -2.68 -6.06 32.22
CA LEU A 282 -1.87 -6.33 33.41
C LEU A 282 -2.31 -5.50 34.61
N LYS A 283 -2.75 -4.25 34.41
CA LYS A 283 -3.33 -3.42 35.48
C LYS A 283 -4.65 -4.01 35.99
N LEU A 284 -5.52 -4.44 35.09
CA LEU A 284 -6.82 -5.02 35.45
C LEU A 284 -6.70 -6.37 36.15
N THR A 285 -5.73 -7.20 35.78
CA THR A 285 -5.48 -8.49 36.44
C THR A 285 -4.80 -8.33 37.78
N ASN A 286 -3.85 -7.39 37.93
CA ASN A 286 -3.15 -7.16 39.19
C ASN A 286 -3.94 -6.30 40.20
N SER A 287 -4.89 -5.46 39.75
CA SER A 287 -5.72 -4.64 40.66
C SER A 287 -6.73 -5.44 41.50
N HIS A 288 -6.86 -6.75 41.25
CA HIS A 288 -7.77 -7.65 41.98
C HIS A 288 -7.03 -8.70 42.82
N ARG A 289 -5.72 -8.52 43.06
CA ARG A 289 -4.95 -9.23 44.09
C ARG A 289 -4.79 -8.35 45.32
#